data_AF-A0A9P6BDM7-F1
#
_entry.id   AF-A0A9P6BDM7-F1
#
_cell.length_a   1.000
_cell.length_b   1.000
_cell.length_c   1.000
_cell.angle_alpha   90.00
_cell.angle_beta   90.00
_cell.angle_gamma   90.00
#
_symmetry.space_group_name_H-M   'P 1'
#
loop_
_entity.id
_entity.type
_entity.pdbx_description
1 polymer ?
#
loop_
_entity_poly.entity_id
_entity_poly.type
_entity_poly.pdbx_seq_one_letter_code
_entity_poly.pdbx_strand_id
1 'polypeptide(L)'
;MTPVTDEESEQSFISHLEELKIPEEWARHEWETDADTLRDLNAWKARATRALEVLSRSSIPTDDNYHEFAMRIAAFDGNDKFSSGECRVSAQRALEKVFVACPEPSSGDRRRKILKDILEYDIKPLFLANAHPRVNLDSGRKLFRIAGGPAAAQDMYEDQLWKRRGLGCWNVIRWSVIHMQREDFELLWPLLIPPLMTLLDDYDPPFKIRGIEIAHEMLRKVDANLINRTGISTLLSSSLTNAFAFMTAPETPQLLVAAVPCYQDLIYLTTSEGSEQRFEKLCELMTSAIIGGAWSYGGNQLSTMEASIQVLPPLIHALGIGTARFLKALIPQLSDMLVTKPFLPATPRLQVLSADCLCVIISECPPRISFWRLRILDGLARCWVQLKEGNAKASPDIVVETMQKLAQELVKSAPSLKEKEIPRLMDKDPAMFGSLFGDV
;
A
#
# COMPACT_ATOMS: atom_id res chain seq x y z
N MET A 1 -50.51 12.21 10.63
CA MET A 1 -49.06 12.34 10.40
C MET A 1 -48.67 13.71 10.91
N THR A 2 -48.30 13.76 12.18
CA THR A 2 -47.68 14.94 12.80
C THR A 2 -46.31 15.15 12.15
N PRO A 3 -45.90 16.40 11.88
CA PRO A 3 -44.55 16.66 11.39
C PRO A 3 -43.59 16.29 12.52
N VAL A 4 -42.65 15.39 12.24
CA VAL A 4 -41.46 15.21 13.08
C VAL A 4 -40.81 16.58 13.15
N THR A 5 -40.72 17.15 14.35
CA THR A 5 -40.07 18.45 14.55
C THR A 5 -38.58 18.30 14.23
N ASP A 6 -37.95 19.32 13.63
CA ASP A 6 -36.52 19.29 13.26
C ASP A 6 -35.63 18.89 14.45
N GLU A 7 -36.03 19.24 15.67
CA GLU A 7 -35.38 18.87 16.94
C GLU A 7 -35.38 17.34 17.24
N GLU A 8 -36.47 16.63 16.92
CA GLU A 8 -36.53 15.17 17.12
C GLU A 8 -35.63 14.44 16.11
N SER A 9 -35.54 14.97 14.89
CA SER A 9 -34.63 14.46 13.85
C SER A 9 -33.16 14.68 14.22
N GLU A 10 -32.83 15.84 14.80
CA GLU A 10 -31.48 16.17 15.25
C GLU A 10 -31.04 15.32 16.45
N GLN A 11 -31.91 15.16 17.46
CA GLN A 11 -31.63 14.31 18.62
C GLN A 11 -31.42 12.84 18.21
N SER A 12 -32.20 12.34 17.23
CA SER A 12 -32.02 11.01 16.67
C SER A 12 -30.69 10.87 15.91
N PHE A 13 -30.25 11.93 15.20
CA PHE A 13 -28.97 11.94 14.49
C PHE A 13 -27.79 11.86 15.47
N ILE A 14 -27.82 12.67 16.54
CA ILE A 14 -26.78 12.67 17.58
C ILE A 14 -26.72 11.31 18.28
N SER A 15 -27.86 10.69 18.58
CA SER A 15 -27.88 9.35 19.19
C SER A 15 -27.18 8.30 18.33
N HIS A 16 -27.43 8.29 17.01
CA HIS A 16 -26.76 7.36 16.10
C HIS A 16 -25.28 7.68 15.92
N LEU A 17 -24.89 8.95 16.05
CA LEU A 17 -23.50 9.35 16.04
C LEU A 17 -22.74 8.85 17.29
N GLU A 18 -23.38 8.81 18.46
CA GLU A 18 -22.81 8.22 19.68
C GLU A 18 -22.57 6.72 19.54
N GLU A 19 -23.42 6.01 18.80
CA GLU A 19 -23.21 4.58 18.50
C GLU A 19 -21.93 4.32 17.68
N LEU A 20 -21.43 5.33 16.95
CA LEU A 20 -20.20 5.24 16.16
C LEU A 20 -18.92 5.44 16.97
N LYS A 21 -19.02 5.87 18.23
CA LYS A 21 -17.84 6.00 19.09
C LYS A 21 -17.18 4.64 19.22
N ILE A 22 -15.90 4.57 18.92
CA ILE A 22 -15.11 3.34 18.94
C ILE A 22 -14.55 3.12 20.36
N PRO A 23 -15.04 2.13 21.12
CA PRO A 23 -14.46 1.73 22.39
C PRO A 23 -12.94 1.55 22.40
N GLU A 24 -12.31 2.15 23.41
CA GLU A 24 -10.85 2.10 23.61
C GLU A 24 -10.34 0.67 23.89
N GLU A 25 -11.21 -0.22 24.37
CA GLU A 25 -10.88 -1.64 24.61
C GLU A 25 -10.41 -2.36 23.34
N TRP A 26 -10.83 -1.93 22.15
CA TRP A 26 -10.41 -2.54 20.89
C TRP A 26 -9.03 -2.09 20.42
N ALA A 27 -8.40 -1.14 21.11
CA ALA A 27 -7.03 -0.73 20.84
C ALA A 27 -5.98 -1.79 21.25
N ARG A 28 -6.34 -2.72 22.14
CA ARG A 28 -5.42 -3.77 22.62
C ARG A 28 -5.29 -4.87 21.58
N HIS A 29 -4.15 -5.52 21.42
CA HIS A 29 -4.02 -6.67 20.50
C HIS A 29 -4.42 -8.01 21.16
N GLU A 30 -4.60 -8.00 22.48
CA GLU A 30 -4.80 -9.20 23.30
C GLU A 30 -6.21 -9.81 23.18
N TRP A 31 -7.18 -9.12 22.58
CA TRP A 31 -8.54 -9.63 22.42
C TRP A 31 -8.73 -10.57 21.21
N GLU A 32 -7.71 -10.69 20.34
CA GLU A 32 -7.84 -11.43 19.08
C GLU A 32 -8.05 -12.94 19.26
N THR A 33 -7.73 -13.47 20.45
CA THR A 33 -7.91 -14.87 20.80
C THR A 33 -9.10 -15.12 21.73
N ASP A 34 -9.75 -14.06 22.24
CA ASP A 34 -10.89 -14.17 23.14
C ASP A 34 -12.22 -14.19 22.38
N ALA A 35 -12.91 -15.33 22.43
CA ALA A 35 -14.16 -15.54 21.71
C ALA A 35 -15.29 -14.60 22.19
N ASP A 36 -15.30 -14.26 23.48
CA ASP A 36 -16.32 -13.36 24.03
C ASP A 36 -16.10 -11.91 23.56
N THR A 37 -14.86 -11.41 23.60
CA THR A 37 -14.55 -10.08 23.05
C THR A 37 -14.79 -9.99 21.54
N LEU A 38 -14.50 -11.04 20.78
CA LEU A 38 -14.82 -11.08 19.34
C LEU A 38 -16.34 -11.03 19.08
N ARG A 39 -17.15 -11.71 19.91
CA ARG A 39 -18.61 -11.64 19.82
C ARG A 39 -19.11 -10.23 20.10
N ASP A 40 -18.59 -9.58 21.12
CA ASP A 40 -18.99 -8.23 21.52
C ASP A 40 -18.59 -7.20 20.46
N LEU A 41 -17.39 -7.33 19.88
CA LEU A 41 -16.94 -6.52 18.74
C LEU A 41 -17.89 -6.69 17.54
N ASN A 42 -18.25 -7.92 17.17
CA ASN A 42 -19.16 -8.17 16.05
C ASN A 42 -20.56 -7.64 16.32
N ALA A 43 -21.06 -7.75 17.55
CA ALA A 43 -22.34 -7.18 17.96
C ALA A 43 -22.33 -5.65 17.90
N TRP A 44 -21.25 -5.00 18.33
CA TRP A 44 -21.09 -3.55 18.20
C TRP A 44 -20.98 -3.13 16.73
N LYS A 45 -20.18 -3.83 15.92
CA LYS A 45 -20.08 -3.55 14.48
C LYS A 45 -21.44 -3.53 13.81
N ALA A 46 -22.28 -4.52 14.09
CA ALA A 46 -23.63 -4.59 13.52
C ALA A 46 -24.50 -3.40 13.94
N ARG A 47 -24.31 -2.84 15.15
CA ARG A 47 -24.97 -1.59 15.57
C ARG A 47 -24.41 -0.39 14.80
N ALA A 48 -23.09 -0.25 14.74
CA ALA A 48 -22.43 0.81 14.00
C ALA A 48 -22.81 0.81 12.51
N THR A 49 -22.94 -0.37 11.87
CA THR A 49 -23.42 -0.49 10.48
C THR A 49 -24.83 0.08 10.33
N ARG A 50 -25.76 -0.29 11.22
CA ARG A 50 -27.13 0.23 11.19
C ARG A 50 -27.18 1.74 11.43
N ALA A 51 -26.40 2.25 12.38
CA ALA A 51 -26.28 3.67 12.63
C ALA A 51 -25.76 4.42 11.39
N LEU A 52 -24.70 3.91 10.74
CA LEU A 52 -24.18 4.48 9.49
C LEU A 52 -25.20 4.43 8.35
N GLU A 53 -25.97 3.35 8.22
CA GLU A 53 -27.04 3.27 7.22
C GLU A 53 -28.11 4.34 7.42
N VAL A 54 -28.53 4.57 8.66
CA VAL A 54 -29.49 5.63 9.00
C VAL A 54 -28.89 7.01 8.70
N LEU A 55 -27.67 7.28 9.19
CA LEU A 55 -26.96 8.55 8.95
C LEU A 55 -26.74 8.81 7.46
N SER A 56 -26.48 7.76 6.66
CA SER A 56 -26.34 7.87 5.21
C SER A 56 -27.63 8.31 4.50
N ARG A 57 -28.80 8.19 5.14
CA ARG A 57 -30.11 8.61 4.61
C ARG A 57 -30.55 9.94 5.19
N SER A 58 -30.19 10.25 6.43
CA SER A 58 -30.49 11.51 7.10
C SER A 58 -29.77 12.72 6.47
N SER A 59 -30.31 13.91 6.72
CA SER A 59 -29.61 15.18 6.51
C SER A 59 -28.63 15.42 7.65
N ILE A 60 -27.42 15.88 7.32
CA ILE A 60 -26.44 16.30 8.32
C ILE A 60 -26.89 17.65 8.89
N PRO A 61 -26.99 17.81 10.22
CA PRO A 61 -27.29 19.11 10.83
C PRO A 61 -26.29 20.17 10.36
N THR A 62 -26.79 21.31 9.91
CA THR A 62 -25.98 22.48 9.55
C THR A 62 -25.62 23.25 10.82
N ASP A 63 -24.79 22.65 11.66
CA ASP A 63 -24.29 23.23 12.92
C ASP A 63 -22.75 23.32 12.90
N ASP A 64 -22.16 24.09 13.80
CA ASP A 64 -20.71 24.29 13.91
C ASP A 64 -19.94 22.99 14.22
N ASN A 65 -20.64 21.92 14.64
CA ASN A 65 -20.07 20.61 14.98
C ASN A 65 -19.88 19.65 13.79
N TYR A 66 -19.97 20.11 12.54
CA TYR A 66 -19.84 19.26 11.36
C TYR A 66 -18.52 18.46 11.29
N HIS A 67 -17.44 18.96 11.90
CA HIS A 67 -16.13 18.31 11.88
C HIS A 67 -16.11 17.06 12.78
N GLU A 68 -16.84 17.08 13.90
CA GLU A 68 -17.01 15.90 14.75
C GLU A 68 -17.78 14.79 14.00
N PHE A 69 -18.79 15.17 13.22
CA PHE A 69 -19.53 14.23 12.37
C PHE A 69 -18.61 13.60 11.33
N ALA A 70 -17.83 14.44 10.64
CA ALA A 70 -16.87 13.98 9.65
C ALA A 70 -15.81 13.05 10.27
N MET A 71 -15.28 13.38 11.44
CA MET A 71 -14.32 12.57 12.19
C MET A 71 -14.87 11.18 12.51
N ARG A 72 -16.07 11.10 13.10
CA ARG A 72 -16.67 9.81 13.50
C ARG A 72 -17.05 8.94 12.31
N ILE A 73 -17.54 9.53 11.22
CA ILE A 73 -17.92 8.78 10.03
C ILE A 73 -16.69 8.34 9.22
N ALA A 74 -15.71 9.24 9.02
CA ALA A 74 -14.51 8.94 8.24
C ALA A 74 -13.60 7.90 8.92
N ALA A 75 -13.70 7.70 10.23
CA ALA A 75 -13.06 6.60 10.93
C ALA A 75 -13.42 5.21 10.36
N PHE A 76 -14.59 5.06 9.70
CA PHE A 76 -15.06 3.80 9.10
C PHE A 76 -14.74 3.65 7.60
N ASP A 77 -14.10 4.63 6.96
CA ASP A 77 -13.72 4.58 5.53
C ASP A 77 -12.54 3.62 5.24
N GLY A 78 -12.02 2.94 6.27
CA GLY A 78 -10.89 2.01 6.19
C GLY A 78 -11.25 0.52 6.16
N ASN A 79 -10.20 -0.30 6.06
CA ASN A 79 -10.23 -1.76 6.22
C ASN A 79 -9.68 -2.13 7.61
N ASP A 80 -10.29 -1.63 8.68
CA ASP A 80 -9.85 -1.89 10.05
C ASP A 80 -10.63 -3.02 10.70
N LYS A 81 -10.08 -3.59 11.76
CA LYS A 81 -10.71 -4.70 12.48
C LYS A 81 -12.06 -4.33 13.08
N PHE A 82 -12.36 -3.04 13.30
CA PHE A 82 -13.65 -2.53 13.78
C PHE A 82 -14.60 -2.07 12.64
N SER A 83 -14.17 -2.16 11.38
CA SER A 83 -15.00 -1.81 10.21
C SER A 83 -15.37 -3.06 9.39
N SER A 84 -16.44 -2.98 8.61
CA SER A 84 -16.87 -3.99 7.65
C SER A 84 -17.00 -3.37 6.25
N GLY A 85 -17.09 -4.20 5.21
CA GLY A 85 -17.32 -3.70 3.85
C GLY A 85 -18.61 -2.88 3.74
N GLU A 86 -19.66 -3.29 4.45
CA GLU A 86 -20.95 -2.57 4.52
C GLU A 86 -20.82 -1.25 5.29
N CYS A 87 -20.10 -1.24 6.43
CA CYS A 87 -19.80 0.00 7.16
C CYS A 87 -19.13 1.01 6.24
N ARG A 88 -18.11 0.59 5.50
CA ARG A 88 -17.35 1.48 4.62
C ARG A 88 -18.24 2.10 3.54
N VAL A 89 -19.08 1.31 2.88
CA VAL A 89 -19.99 1.81 1.84
C VAL A 89 -20.99 2.83 2.42
N SER A 90 -21.55 2.55 3.60
CA SER A 90 -22.48 3.48 4.26
C SER A 90 -21.78 4.75 4.76
N ALA A 91 -20.56 4.64 5.28
CA ALA A 91 -19.73 5.77 5.68
C ALA A 91 -19.40 6.67 4.49
N GLN A 92 -18.96 6.11 3.35
CA GLN A 92 -18.67 6.86 2.13
C GLN A 92 -19.88 7.67 1.65
N ARG A 93 -21.08 7.05 1.62
CA ARG A 93 -22.33 7.74 1.25
C ARG A 93 -22.68 8.87 2.22
N ALA A 94 -22.43 8.70 3.51
CA ALA A 94 -22.66 9.75 4.50
C ALA A 94 -21.64 10.90 4.33
N LEU A 95 -20.37 10.58 4.05
CA LEU A 95 -19.30 11.56 3.84
C LEU A 95 -19.50 12.45 2.61
N GLU A 96 -20.12 11.95 1.54
CA GLU A 96 -20.47 12.75 0.35
C GLU A 96 -21.33 13.97 0.71
N LYS A 97 -22.15 13.87 1.76
CA LYS A 97 -23.03 14.95 2.22
C LYS A 97 -22.31 15.97 3.11
N VAL A 98 -21.16 15.62 3.71
CA VAL A 98 -20.43 16.49 4.66
C VAL A 98 -20.01 17.80 4.00
N PHE A 99 -19.54 17.76 2.75
CA PHE A 99 -19.18 18.97 2.01
C PHE A 99 -20.39 19.84 1.62
N VAL A 100 -21.60 19.29 1.65
CA VAL A 100 -22.84 20.02 1.35
C VAL A 100 -23.40 20.72 2.60
N ALA A 101 -23.12 20.18 3.79
CA ALA A 101 -23.73 20.59 5.06
C ALA A 101 -23.15 21.86 5.72
N CYS A 102 -21.96 22.34 5.33
CA CYS A 102 -21.37 23.52 5.94
C CYS A 102 -21.97 24.82 5.34
N PRO A 103 -22.40 25.83 6.13
CA PRO A 103 -22.88 27.12 5.61
C PRO A 103 -21.75 27.90 4.90
N GLU A 104 -22.13 28.77 3.94
CA GLU A 104 -21.33 29.79 3.22
C GLU A 104 -19.80 29.81 3.49
N PRO A 105 -18.99 29.29 2.55
CA PRO A 105 -18.53 30.08 1.40
C PRO A 105 -18.59 29.27 0.08
N SER A 106 -17.85 29.69 -0.96
CA SER A 106 -17.68 28.95 -2.22
C SER A 106 -17.35 27.47 -1.94
N SER A 107 -17.72 26.55 -2.84
CA SER A 107 -17.55 25.11 -2.63
C SER A 107 -16.09 24.70 -2.33
N GLY A 108 -15.11 25.47 -2.82
CA GLY A 108 -13.69 25.31 -2.52
C GLY A 108 -13.33 25.71 -1.09
N ASP A 109 -13.73 26.91 -0.67
CA ASP A 109 -13.40 27.45 0.65
C ASP A 109 -14.09 26.67 1.77
N ARG A 110 -15.31 26.20 1.52
CA ARG A 110 -16.06 25.33 2.43
C ARG A 110 -15.30 24.05 2.73
N ARG A 111 -14.88 23.34 1.68
CA ARG A 111 -14.11 22.09 1.79
C ARG A 111 -12.84 22.31 2.62
N ARG A 112 -12.09 23.36 2.29
CA ARG A 112 -10.85 23.69 2.99
C ARG A 112 -11.10 23.97 4.48
N LYS A 113 -12.16 24.70 4.82
CA LYS A 113 -12.54 24.96 6.23
C LYS A 113 -12.78 23.66 6.98
N ILE A 114 -13.61 22.77 6.42
CA ILE A 114 -13.92 21.46 7.03
C ILE A 114 -12.63 20.66 7.28
N LEU A 115 -11.78 20.55 6.26
CA LEU A 115 -10.51 19.83 6.37
C LEU A 115 -9.58 20.45 7.41
N LYS A 116 -9.53 21.79 7.48
CA LYS A 116 -8.74 22.51 8.48
C LYS A 116 -9.24 22.21 9.89
N ASP A 117 -10.54 22.31 10.13
CA ASP A 117 -11.12 22.13 11.47
C ASP A 117 -10.93 20.70 11.96
N ILE A 118 -11.13 19.69 11.09
CA ILE A 118 -10.84 18.29 11.43
C ILE A 118 -9.38 18.12 11.83
N LEU A 119 -8.45 18.64 11.03
CA LEU A 119 -7.03 18.47 11.31
C LEU A 119 -6.57 19.25 12.55
N GLU A 120 -7.14 20.43 12.80
CA GLU A 120 -6.76 21.32 13.90
C GLU A 120 -7.38 20.92 15.24
N TYR A 121 -8.67 20.59 15.26
CA TYR A 121 -9.43 20.32 16.49
C TYR A 121 -9.54 18.83 16.84
N ASP A 122 -9.62 17.95 15.84
CA ASP A 122 -9.81 16.52 16.10
C ASP A 122 -8.49 15.73 16.01
N ILE A 123 -7.69 15.97 14.98
CA ILE A 123 -6.47 15.18 14.73
C ILE A 123 -5.27 15.70 15.52
N LYS A 124 -4.95 17.00 15.45
CA LYS A 124 -3.74 17.55 16.08
C LYS A 124 -3.64 17.19 17.58
N PRO A 125 -4.69 17.34 18.41
CA PRO A 125 -4.62 16.93 19.83
C PRO A 125 -4.27 15.46 20.03
N LEU A 126 -4.66 14.61 19.07
CA LEU A 126 -4.27 13.21 18.87
C LEU A 126 -2.79 12.92 19.15
N PHE A 127 -1.96 13.76 18.53
CA PHE A 127 -0.55 13.51 18.27
C PHE A 127 0.37 14.47 19.02
N LEU A 128 -0.16 15.48 19.72
CA LEU A 128 0.65 16.48 20.43
C LEU A 128 1.61 15.86 21.46
N ALA A 129 1.16 14.84 22.18
CA ALA A 129 1.99 14.14 23.17
C ALA A 129 3.11 13.31 22.52
N ASN A 130 2.92 12.87 21.28
CA ASN A 130 3.82 11.97 20.53
C ASN A 130 4.26 12.60 19.22
N ALA A 131 4.56 13.89 19.27
CA ALA A 131 4.97 14.66 18.11
C ALA A 131 6.25 14.09 17.49
N HIS A 132 6.26 13.98 16.16
CA HIS A 132 7.43 13.47 15.46
C HIS A 132 8.67 14.37 15.68
N PRO A 133 9.78 13.84 16.21
CA PRO A 133 10.87 14.67 16.75
C PRO A 133 11.71 15.36 15.68
N ARG A 134 11.56 15.00 14.39
CA ARG A 134 12.24 15.64 13.25
C ARG A 134 11.35 16.59 12.46
N VAL A 135 10.14 16.89 12.95
CA VAL A 135 9.18 17.78 12.28
C VAL A 135 8.88 18.96 13.19
N ASN A 136 8.89 20.16 12.63
CA ASN A 136 8.44 21.37 13.32
C ASN A 136 6.91 21.41 13.33
N LEU A 137 6.28 21.45 14.50
CA LEU A 137 4.83 21.42 14.66
C LEU A 137 4.09 22.64 14.09
N ASP A 138 4.73 23.80 14.03
CA ASP A 138 4.10 25.04 13.57
C ASP A 138 4.17 25.22 12.05
N SER A 139 5.18 24.62 11.41
CA SER A 139 5.45 24.81 9.97
C SER A 139 5.39 23.53 9.14
N GLY A 140 5.33 22.35 9.78
CA GLY A 140 5.42 21.05 9.09
C GLY A 140 6.75 20.82 8.37
N ARG A 141 7.79 21.59 8.67
CA ARG A 141 9.12 21.48 8.04
C ARG A 141 10.00 20.47 8.77
N LYS A 142 10.90 19.84 8.02
CA LYS A 142 11.98 19.03 8.59
C LYS A 142 12.85 19.89 9.51
N LEU A 143 13.14 19.37 10.69
CA LEU A 143 14.13 19.94 11.60
C LEU A 143 15.53 19.43 11.28
N PHE A 144 16.52 20.31 11.42
CA PHE A 144 17.94 19.95 11.29
C PHE A 144 18.44 19.14 12.49
N ARG A 145 17.85 19.34 13.66
CA ARG A 145 18.14 18.63 14.91
C ARG A 145 16.86 18.04 15.48
N ILE A 146 17.00 16.94 16.20
CA ILE A 146 15.90 16.29 16.91
C ILE A 146 15.38 17.26 17.98
N ALA A 147 14.09 17.57 17.94
CA ALA A 147 13.41 18.36 18.98
C ALA A 147 13.46 17.59 20.31
N GLY A 148 13.74 18.29 21.42
CA GLY A 148 13.89 17.66 22.75
C GLY A 148 15.24 16.98 23.01
N GLY A 149 16.15 16.94 22.03
CA GLY A 149 17.49 16.38 22.18
C GLY A 149 17.61 14.90 21.78
N PRO A 150 18.79 14.26 21.95
CA PRO A 150 19.06 12.93 21.41
C PRO A 150 18.17 11.81 21.96
N ALA A 151 17.70 11.94 23.20
CA ALA A 151 16.84 10.95 23.86
C ALA A 151 15.34 11.13 23.56
N ALA A 152 14.92 12.32 23.10
CA ALA A 152 13.52 12.66 22.86
C ALA A 152 12.89 11.93 21.66
N ALA A 153 13.69 11.18 20.91
CA ALA A 153 13.15 10.24 19.93
C ALA A 153 12.34 9.11 20.59
N GLN A 154 12.64 8.78 21.86
CA GLN A 154 11.93 7.75 22.60
C GLN A 154 10.55 8.20 23.07
N ASP A 155 10.41 9.49 23.41
CA ASP A 155 9.14 10.11 23.87
C ASP A 155 8.00 9.92 22.85
N MET A 156 8.32 9.82 21.56
CA MET A 156 7.34 9.54 20.49
C MET A 156 6.62 8.19 20.68
N TYR A 157 7.23 7.26 21.40
CA TYR A 157 6.70 5.90 21.61
C TYR A 157 6.01 5.71 22.97
N GLU A 158 6.06 6.71 23.86
CA GLU A 158 5.50 6.62 25.20
C GLU A 158 4.01 7.01 25.20
N ASP A 159 3.13 6.16 25.77
CA ASP A 159 1.70 6.46 25.97
C ASP A 159 0.98 7.07 24.74
N GLN A 160 1.13 6.41 23.59
CA GLN A 160 0.59 6.86 22.30
C GLN A 160 -0.95 7.02 22.30
N LEU A 161 -1.42 8.23 22.64
CA LEU A 161 -2.84 8.53 22.84
C LEU A 161 -3.68 8.26 21.60
N TRP A 162 -3.15 8.57 20.41
CA TRP A 162 -3.81 8.34 19.13
C TRP A 162 -4.11 6.86 18.87
N LYS A 163 -3.34 5.91 19.42
CA LYS A 163 -3.64 4.46 19.31
C LYS A 163 -4.81 4.02 20.20
N ARG A 164 -5.05 4.72 21.30
CA ARG A 164 -6.11 4.37 22.28
C ARG A 164 -7.40 5.15 22.06
N ARG A 165 -7.29 6.48 22.02
CA ARG A 165 -8.42 7.41 21.91
C ARG A 165 -8.74 7.83 20.48
N GLY A 166 -7.79 7.65 19.57
CA GLY A 166 -7.88 8.05 18.17
C GLY A 166 -8.08 6.88 17.22
N LEU A 167 -8.76 5.80 17.62
CA LEU A 167 -9.01 4.67 16.73
C LEU A 167 -9.69 5.15 15.44
N GLY A 168 -9.11 4.79 14.29
CA GLY A 168 -9.58 5.24 12.98
C GLY A 168 -9.14 6.65 12.56
N CYS A 169 -8.37 7.38 13.38
CA CYS A 169 -7.87 8.71 13.00
C CYS A 169 -7.01 8.69 11.73
N TRP A 170 -6.32 7.59 11.45
CA TRP A 170 -5.59 7.39 10.18
C TRP A 170 -6.53 7.39 8.96
N ASN A 171 -7.74 6.86 9.08
CA ASN A 171 -8.72 6.92 7.99
C ASN A 171 -9.22 8.34 7.79
N VAL A 172 -9.38 9.10 8.88
CA VAL A 172 -9.78 10.52 8.82
C VAL A 172 -8.69 11.37 8.18
N ILE A 173 -7.42 11.14 8.52
CA ILE A 173 -6.28 11.79 7.87
C ILE A 173 -6.25 11.42 6.39
N ARG A 174 -6.38 10.13 6.05
CA ARG A 174 -6.41 9.66 4.65
C ARG A 174 -7.56 10.31 3.86
N TRP A 175 -8.77 10.29 4.42
CA TRP A 175 -9.94 10.95 3.84
C TRP A 175 -9.69 12.44 3.62
N SER A 176 -9.06 13.11 4.58
CA SER A 176 -8.72 14.52 4.47
C SER A 176 -7.79 14.78 3.29
N VAL A 177 -6.71 13.99 3.14
CA VAL A 177 -5.77 14.08 2.00
C VAL A 177 -6.44 13.79 0.66
N ILE A 178 -7.35 12.81 0.61
CA ILE A 178 -8.12 12.48 -0.60
C ILE A 178 -9.03 13.64 -1.04
N HIS A 179 -9.45 14.51 -0.13
CA HIS A 179 -10.31 15.65 -0.46
C HIS A 179 -9.57 16.99 -0.58
N MET A 180 -8.32 17.08 -0.12
CA MET A 180 -7.47 18.23 -0.39
C MET A 180 -7.24 18.44 -1.90
N GLN A 181 -7.28 19.70 -2.31
CA GLN A 181 -6.78 20.16 -3.61
C GLN A 181 -5.31 20.58 -3.49
N ARG A 182 -4.64 20.80 -4.63
CA ARG A 182 -3.21 21.16 -4.66
C ARG A 182 -2.91 22.43 -3.86
N GLU A 183 -3.82 23.39 -3.90
CA GLU A 183 -3.70 24.69 -3.24
C GLU A 183 -3.91 24.60 -1.73
N ASP A 184 -4.55 23.53 -1.24
CA ASP A 184 -4.83 23.34 0.18
C ASP A 184 -3.58 22.90 0.96
N PHE A 185 -2.64 22.21 0.29
CA PHE A 185 -1.46 21.64 0.95
C PHE A 185 -0.59 22.69 1.62
N GLU A 186 -0.36 23.87 1.03
CA GLU A 186 0.46 24.91 1.66
C GLU A 186 -0.13 25.37 3.00
N LEU A 187 -1.45 25.51 3.09
CA LEU A 187 -2.13 25.95 4.31
C LEU A 187 -2.22 24.84 5.37
N LEU A 188 -2.54 23.62 4.93
CA LEU A 188 -2.79 22.49 5.83
C LEU A 188 -1.52 21.70 6.16
N TRP A 189 -0.38 22.03 5.55
CA TRP A 189 0.92 21.37 5.74
C TRP A 189 1.29 21.18 7.22
N PRO A 190 1.21 22.22 8.08
CA PRO A 190 1.64 22.09 9.47
C PRO A 190 0.76 21.16 10.30
N LEU A 191 -0.49 20.96 9.89
CA LEU A 191 -1.43 20.07 10.57
C LEU A 191 -1.32 18.63 10.06
N LEU A 192 -1.01 18.45 8.77
CA LEU A 192 -0.94 17.13 8.13
C LEU A 192 0.38 16.39 8.39
N ILE A 193 1.51 17.09 8.27
CA ILE A 193 2.83 16.42 8.26
C ILE A 193 3.20 15.78 9.59
N PRO A 194 3.00 16.43 10.76
CA PRO A 194 3.31 15.79 12.03
C PRO A 194 2.63 14.44 12.25
N PRO A 195 1.29 14.29 12.13
CA PRO A 195 0.64 12.99 12.32
C PRO A 195 1.01 11.98 11.23
N LEU A 196 1.21 12.43 9.98
CA LEU A 196 1.69 11.56 8.90
C LEU A 196 3.06 10.95 9.21
N MET A 197 4.02 11.78 9.64
CA MET A 197 5.36 11.31 9.97
C MET A 197 5.37 10.44 11.23
N THR A 198 4.54 10.74 12.24
CA THR A 198 4.38 9.87 13.42
C THR A 198 3.88 8.48 13.02
N LEU A 199 2.88 8.38 12.13
CA LEU A 199 2.40 7.07 11.63
C LEU A 199 3.47 6.31 10.84
N LEU A 200 4.19 7.00 9.94
CA LEU A 200 5.23 6.40 9.10
C LEU A 200 6.41 5.85 9.91
N ASP A 201 6.83 6.56 10.95
CA ASP A 201 7.98 6.20 11.79
C ASP A 201 7.60 5.40 13.04
N ASP A 202 6.33 5.04 13.22
CA ASP A 202 5.86 4.19 14.33
C ASP A 202 6.51 2.80 14.31
N TYR A 203 6.81 2.19 15.46
CA TYR A 203 7.47 0.87 15.50
C TYR A 203 6.57 -0.28 15.02
N ASP A 204 5.26 -0.10 15.04
CA ASP A 204 4.28 -1.15 14.78
C ASP A 204 3.86 -1.16 13.29
N PRO A 205 4.15 -2.24 12.54
CA PRO A 205 3.97 -2.32 11.09
C PRO A 205 2.59 -1.90 10.52
N PRO A 206 1.44 -2.24 11.13
CA PRO A 206 0.13 -1.83 10.64
C PRO A 206 -0.01 -0.30 10.54
N PHE A 207 0.50 0.46 11.51
CA PHE A 207 0.43 1.92 11.48
C PHE A 207 1.41 2.53 10.48
N LYS A 208 2.57 1.90 10.27
CA LYS A 208 3.46 2.27 9.16
C LYS A 208 2.74 2.14 7.83
N ILE A 209 2.05 1.03 7.58
CA ILE A 209 1.28 0.82 6.35
C ILE A 209 0.25 1.94 6.17
N ARG A 210 -0.50 2.30 7.22
CA ARG A 210 -1.45 3.43 7.17
C ARG A 210 -0.76 4.75 6.83
N GLY A 211 0.39 5.03 7.44
CA GLY A 211 1.21 6.21 7.13
C GLY A 211 1.65 6.23 5.66
N ILE A 212 2.06 5.08 5.12
CA ILE A 212 2.48 4.94 3.71
C ILE A 212 1.29 5.15 2.76
N GLU A 213 0.12 4.57 3.07
CA GLU A 213 -1.10 4.77 2.29
C GLU A 213 -1.49 6.27 2.23
N ILE A 214 -1.41 6.98 3.36
CA ILE A 214 -1.68 8.43 3.42
C ILE A 214 -0.63 9.21 2.62
N ALA A 215 0.65 8.89 2.78
CA ALA A 215 1.73 9.53 2.04
C ALA A 215 1.56 9.33 0.53
N HIS A 216 1.14 8.15 0.10
CA HIS A 216 0.93 7.84 -1.30
C HIS A 216 -0.21 8.68 -1.90
N GLU A 217 -1.33 8.85 -1.18
CA GLU A 217 -2.41 9.75 -1.61
C GLU A 217 -1.96 11.22 -1.66
N MET A 218 -1.13 11.65 -0.71
CA MET A 218 -0.57 13.00 -0.70
C MET A 218 0.33 13.26 -1.92
N LEU A 219 1.21 12.30 -2.25
CA LEU A 219 2.18 12.43 -3.35
C LEU A 219 1.52 12.61 -4.72
N ARG A 220 0.28 12.14 -4.90
CA ARG A 220 -0.48 12.31 -6.16
C ARG A 220 -0.89 13.76 -6.44
N LYS A 221 -0.89 14.63 -5.43
CA LYS A 221 -1.44 16.00 -5.53
C LYS A 221 -0.49 17.10 -5.08
N VAL A 222 0.43 16.78 -4.16
CA VAL A 222 1.35 17.76 -3.60
C VAL A 222 2.33 18.28 -4.66
N ASP A 223 2.68 19.56 -4.55
CA ASP A 223 3.67 20.18 -5.42
C ASP A 223 5.12 19.75 -5.05
N ALA A 224 5.93 19.48 -6.07
CA ALA A 224 7.33 19.10 -5.92
C ALA A 224 8.18 20.19 -5.22
N ASN A 225 7.87 21.47 -5.40
CA ASN A 225 8.54 22.56 -4.70
C ASN A 225 8.24 22.52 -3.20
N LEU A 226 6.98 22.31 -2.80
CA LEU A 226 6.58 22.30 -1.40
C LEU A 226 7.29 21.19 -0.61
N ILE A 227 7.24 19.96 -1.12
CA ILE A 227 7.84 18.80 -0.45
C ILE A 227 9.38 18.91 -0.35
N ASN A 228 10.03 19.52 -1.33
CA ASN A 228 11.48 19.73 -1.33
C ASN A 228 11.90 20.91 -0.44
N ARG A 229 11.22 22.07 -0.54
CA ARG A 229 11.52 23.28 0.25
C ARG A 229 11.31 23.07 1.74
N THR A 230 10.35 22.23 2.12
CA THR A 230 10.08 21.88 3.52
C THR A 230 11.01 20.77 4.04
N GLY A 231 11.79 20.13 3.16
CA GLY A 231 12.70 19.04 3.47
C GLY A 231 12.02 17.70 3.73
N ILE A 232 10.71 17.61 3.57
CA ILE A 232 9.90 16.40 3.84
C ILE A 232 10.20 15.29 2.84
N SER A 233 10.61 15.61 1.61
CA SER A 233 11.05 14.59 0.65
C SER A 233 12.16 13.69 1.21
N THR A 234 13.10 14.27 1.95
CA THR A 234 14.20 13.52 2.57
C THR A 234 13.76 12.70 3.78
N LEU A 235 12.80 13.19 4.57
CA LEU A 235 12.25 12.42 5.70
C LEU A 235 11.46 11.22 5.19
N LEU A 236 10.56 11.42 4.21
CA LEU A 236 9.80 10.34 3.60
C LEU A 236 10.72 9.27 2.98
N SER A 237 11.78 9.69 2.29
CA SER A 237 12.77 8.76 1.75
C SER A 237 13.40 7.91 2.85
N SER A 238 13.79 8.53 3.99
CA SER A 238 14.33 7.79 5.15
C SER A 238 13.30 6.84 5.77
N SER A 239 12.07 7.29 5.99
CA SER A 239 11.00 6.46 6.57
C SER A 239 10.63 5.27 5.69
N LEU A 240 10.53 5.48 4.37
CA LEU A 240 10.24 4.41 3.40
C LEU A 240 11.39 3.41 3.32
N THR A 241 12.65 3.86 3.32
CA THR A 241 13.81 2.95 3.40
C THR A 241 13.78 2.15 4.71
N ASN A 242 13.47 2.79 5.84
CA ASN A 242 13.36 2.12 7.13
C ASN A 242 12.22 1.10 7.18
N ALA A 243 11.14 1.28 6.41
CA ALA A 243 10.07 0.29 6.30
C ALA A 243 10.59 -1.04 5.74
N PHE A 244 11.61 -1.02 4.87
CA PHE A 244 12.28 -2.23 4.36
C PHE A 244 13.23 -2.88 5.36
N ALA A 245 13.35 -2.39 6.60
CA ALA A 245 14.04 -3.11 7.66
C ALA A 245 13.14 -4.16 8.34
N PHE A 246 11.81 -4.07 8.18
CA PHE A 246 10.81 -4.93 8.82
C PHE A 246 10.51 -6.21 8.02
N MET A 247 11.53 -6.81 7.38
CA MET A 247 11.36 -7.88 6.38
C MET A 247 11.07 -9.28 6.94
N THR A 248 10.87 -9.38 8.25
CA THR A 248 10.52 -10.61 8.96
C THR A 248 9.19 -10.52 9.70
N ALA A 249 8.51 -9.37 9.63
CA ALA A 249 7.20 -9.18 10.24
C ALA A 249 6.10 -9.92 9.45
N PRO A 250 5.00 -10.34 10.09
CA PRO A 250 3.84 -10.87 9.38
C PRO A 250 3.31 -9.93 8.28
N GLU A 251 3.46 -8.62 8.48
CA GLU A 251 2.99 -7.55 7.62
C GLU A 251 3.96 -7.21 6.47
N THR A 252 5.12 -7.88 6.37
CA THR A 252 6.10 -7.62 5.30
C THR A 252 5.49 -7.61 3.89
N PRO A 253 4.57 -8.54 3.52
CA PRO A 253 3.93 -8.50 2.20
C PRO A 253 3.14 -7.21 1.94
N GLN A 254 2.33 -6.75 2.92
CA GLN A 254 1.58 -5.50 2.79
C GLN A 254 2.51 -4.29 2.78
N LEU A 255 3.55 -4.29 3.61
CA LEU A 255 4.57 -3.24 3.63
C LEU A 255 5.24 -3.08 2.27
N LEU A 256 5.64 -4.17 1.62
CA LEU A 256 6.25 -4.11 0.29
C LEU A 256 5.31 -3.51 -0.76
N VAL A 257 4.07 -4.00 -0.80
CA VAL A 257 3.06 -3.56 -1.77
C VAL A 257 2.69 -2.09 -1.58
N ALA A 258 2.74 -1.58 -0.35
CA ALA A 258 2.48 -0.17 -0.07
C ALA A 258 3.72 0.72 -0.29
N ALA A 259 4.87 0.32 0.27
CA ALA A 259 6.07 1.17 0.35
C ALA A 259 6.79 1.33 -0.99
N VAL A 260 6.89 0.26 -1.79
CA VAL A 260 7.65 0.31 -3.05
C VAL A 260 7.03 1.28 -4.06
N PRO A 261 5.71 1.21 -4.37
CA PRO A 261 5.09 2.18 -5.27
C PRO A 261 5.10 3.60 -4.70
N CYS A 262 4.85 3.76 -3.39
CA CYS A 262 4.91 5.06 -2.74
C CYS A 262 6.30 5.71 -2.86
N TYR A 263 7.37 4.93 -2.69
CA TYR A 263 8.73 5.44 -2.85
C TYR A 263 9.08 5.72 -4.31
N GLN A 264 8.62 4.89 -5.24
CA GLN A 264 8.76 5.16 -6.67
C GLN A 264 8.12 6.50 -7.06
N ASP A 265 6.90 6.78 -6.59
CA ASP A 265 6.21 8.05 -6.85
C ASP A 265 6.93 9.24 -6.20
N LEU A 266 7.47 9.08 -4.99
CA LEU A 266 8.31 10.09 -4.36
C LEU A 266 9.56 10.39 -5.19
N ILE A 267 10.21 9.36 -5.74
CA ILE A 267 11.38 9.52 -6.62
C ILE A 267 10.98 10.31 -7.86
N TYR A 268 9.88 9.96 -8.52
CA TYR A 268 9.41 10.69 -9.71
C TYR A 268 9.06 12.14 -9.43
N LEU A 269 8.42 12.42 -8.30
CA LEU A 269 8.06 13.78 -7.91
C LEU A 269 9.29 14.64 -7.59
N THR A 270 10.36 14.04 -7.05
CA THR A 270 11.51 14.78 -6.50
C THR A 270 12.75 14.80 -7.40
N THR A 271 12.72 14.07 -8.52
CA THR A 271 13.84 13.99 -9.47
C THR A 271 13.36 14.28 -10.89
N SER A 272 14.26 14.72 -11.78
CA SER A 272 13.94 14.88 -13.20
C SER A 272 14.05 13.56 -13.97
N GLU A 273 13.25 13.43 -15.03
CA GLU A 273 13.28 12.27 -15.92
C GLU A 273 14.64 12.14 -16.62
N GLY A 274 15.14 10.91 -16.71
CA GLY A 274 16.46 10.61 -17.28
C GLY A 274 17.66 11.08 -16.46
N SER A 275 17.47 11.70 -15.28
CA SER A 275 18.58 12.12 -14.43
C SER A 275 19.32 10.95 -13.79
N GLU A 276 20.62 11.12 -13.60
CA GLU A 276 21.47 10.18 -12.85
C GLU A 276 20.91 9.94 -11.43
N GLN A 277 20.48 11.00 -10.76
CA GLN A 277 19.87 10.92 -9.43
C GLN A 277 18.62 10.03 -9.41
N ARG A 278 17.73 10.14 -10.41
CA ARG A 278 16.55 9.27 -10.52
C ARG A 278 16.97 7.81 -10.66
N PHE A 279 17.93 7.55 -11.54
CA PHE A 279 18.44 6.21 -11.79
C PHE A 279 19.08 5.59 -10.55
N GLU A 280 19.91 6.34 -9.82
CA GLU A 280 20.54 5.89 -8.58
C GLU A 280 19.51 5.55 -7.51
N LYS A 281 18.51 6.41 -7.29
CA LYS A 281 17.44 6.15 -6.32
C LYS A 281 16.60 4.93 -6.67
N LEU A 282 16.29 4.71 -7.95
CA LEU A 282 15.57 3.49 -8.38
C LEU A 282 16.42 2.23 -8.19
N CYS A 283 17.73 2.31 -8.42
CA CYS A 283 18.66 1.21 -8.12
C CYS A 283 18.75 0.94 -6.61
N GLU A 284 18.77 1.97 -5.78
CA GLU A 284 18.73 1.86 -4.32
C GLU A 284 17.43 1.21 -3.85
N LEU A 285 16.28 1.60 -4.41
CA LEU A 285 14.98 1.00 -4.11
C LEU A 285 14.95 -0.49 -4.49
N MET A 286 15.40 -0.85 -5.70
CA MET A 286 15.54 -2.24 -6.14
C MET A 286 16.43 -3.06 -5.18
N THR A 287 17.54 -2.47 -4.75
CA THR A 287 18.51 -3.16 -3.89
C THR A 287 18.01 -3.28 -2.46
N SER A 288 17.46 -2.23 -1.87
CA SER A 288 17.04 -2.21 -0.46
C SER A 288 15.73 -2.97 -0.23
N ALA A 289 14.72 -2.79 -1.10
CA ALA A 289 13.42 -3.43 -0.90
C ALA A 289 13.39 -4.89 -1.37
N ILE A 290 13.93 -5.16 -2.56
CA ILE A 290 13.76 -6.46 -3.23
C ILE A 290 14.94 -7.38 -2.98
N ILE A 291 16.11 -7.05 -3.52
CA ILE A 291 17.25 -7.97 -3.56
C ILE A 291 17.85 -8.16 -2.16
N GLY A 292 18.27 -7.05 -1.54
CA GLY A 292 18.85 -7.00 -0.20
C GLY A 292 17.81 -7.08 0.91
N GLY A 293 16.54 -6.79 0.62
CA GLY A 293 15.42 -6.91 1.57
C GLY A 293 14.71 -8.26 1.44
N ALA A 294 13.62 -8.27 0.67
CA ALA A 294 12.66 -9.38 0.59
C ALA A 294 13.31 -10.72 0.26
N TRP A 295 14.25 -10.74 -0.68
CA TRP A 295 14.85 -12.00 -1.13
C TRP A 295 15.97 -12.49 -0.22
N SER A 296 16.69 -11.58 0.44
CA SER A 296 17.76 -11.95 1.36
C SER A 296 17.25 -12.38 2.74
N TYR A 297 16.20 -11.74 3.25
CA TYR A 297 15.67 -11.98 4.61
C TYR A 297 14.31 -12.69 4.63
N GLY A 298 13.45 -12.42 3.63
CA GLY A 298 12.10 -12.97 3.53
C GLY A 298 11.97 -14.15 2.56
N GLY A 299 13.07 -14.66 2.00
CA GLY A 299 13.07 -15.63 0.89
C GLY A 299 12.37 -16.97 1.16
N ASN A 300 12.13 -17.30 2.44
CA ASN A 300 11.42 -18.52 2.85
C ASN A 300 9.92 -18.33 3.04
N GLN A 301 9.43 -17.08 3.03
CA GLN A 301 8.01 -16.76 3.16
C GLN A 301 7.41 -16.55 1.78
N LEU A 302 6.49 -17.44 1.39
CA LEU A 302 5.86 -17.40 0.08
C LEU A 302 5.12 -16.08 -0.17
N SER A 303 4.37 -15.57 0.82
CA SER A 303 3.62 -14.31 0.71
C SER A 303 4.55 -13.11 0.46
N THR A 304 5.71 -13.08 1.11
CA THR A 304 6.73 -12.04 0.91
C THR A 304 7.35 -12.13 -0.48
N MET A 305 7.60 -13.34 -0.97
CA MET A 305 8.07 -13.57 -2.34
C MET A 305 7.03 -13.12 -3.38
N GLU A 306 5.76 -13.49 -3.22
CA GLU A 306 4.68 -13.04 -4.10
C GLU A 306 4.57 -11.51 -4.13
N ALA A 307 4.56 -10.86 -2.96
CA ALA A 307 4.49 -9.41 -2.84
C ALA A 307 5.69 -8.72 -3.51
N SER A 308 6.91 -9.25 -3.32
CA SER A 308 8.12 -8.70 -3.92
C SER A 308 8.11 -8.77 -5.46
N ILE A 309 7.56 -9.83 -6.03
CA ILE A 309 7.45 -9.99 -7.48
C ILE A 309 6.31 -9.13 -8.02
N GLN A 310 5.21 -8.98 -7.28
CA GLN A 310 4.08 -8.12 -7.66
C GLN A 310 4.51 -6.66 -7.90
N VAL A 311 5.42 -6.13 -7.09
CA VAL A 311 5.89 -4.73 -7.22
C VAL A 311 7.06 -4.55 -8.18
N LEU A 312 7.61 -5.64 -8.73
CA LEU A 312 8.85 -5.63 -9.51
C LEU A 312 8.68 -5.08 -10.94
N PRO A 313 7.62 -5.42 -11.70
CA PRO A 313 7.47 -4.94 -13.08
C PRO A 313 7.49 -3.42 -13.24
N PRO A 314 6.76 -2.62 -12.42
CA PRO A 314 6.84 -1.16 -12.51
C PRO A 314 8.25 -0.61 -12.27
N LEU A 315 9.04 -1.23 -11.38
CA LEU A 315 10.44 -0.84 -11.16
C LEU A 315 11.34 -1.21 -12.34
N ILE A 316 11.10 -2.38 -12.95
CA ILE A 316 11.86 -2.82 -14.14
C ILE A 316 11.59 -1.87 -15.32
N HIS A 317 10.33 -1.52 -15.57
CA HIS A 317 9.97 -0.52 -16.58
C HIS A 317 10.60 0.84 -16.28
N ALA A 318 10.62 1.27 -15.02
CA ALA A 318 11.25 2.52 -14.60
C ALA A 318 12.77 2.57 -14.87
N LEU A 319 13.45 1.43 -14.70
CA LEU A 319 14.89 1.29 -14.94
C LEU A 319 15.22 1.02 -16.41
N GLY A 320 14.27 0.47 -17.18
CA GLY A 320 14.47 -0.02 -18.55
C GLY A 320 15.67 -0.94 -18.67
N ILE A 321 16.56 -0.66 -19.64
CA ILE A 321 17.82 -1.39 -19.85
C ILE A 321 18.76 -1.35 -18.64
N GLY A 322 18.60 -0.37 -17.73
CA GLY A 322 19.32 -0.31 -16.47
C GLY A 322 19.12 -1.54 -15.57
N THR A 323 18.00 -2.24 -15.76
CA THR A 323 17.71 -3.55 -15.13
C THR A 323 18.78 -4.60 -15.44
N ALA A 324 19.55 -4.43 -16.54
CA ALA A 324 20.68 -5.28 -16.90
C ALA A 324 21.69 -5.49 -15.74
N ARG A 325 21.83 -4.50 -14.86
CA ARG A 325 22.71 -4.55 -13.66
C ARG A 325 22.30 -5.64 -12.67
N PHE A 326 21.01 -5.98 -12.64
CA PHE A 326 20.42 -6.87 -11.64
C PHE A 326 20.08 -8.26 -12.18
N LEU A 327 20.25 -8.53 -13.48
CA LEU A 327 19.85 -9.80 -14.10
C LEU A 327 20.43 -11.04 -13.42
N LYS A 328 21.65 -10.93 -12.87
CA LYS A 328 22.30 -12.01 -12.13
C LYS A 328 21.55 -12.40 -10.85
N ALA A 329 20.83 -11.46 -10.23
CA ALA A 329 19.94 -11.73 -9.10
C ALA A 329 18.53 -12.09 -9.60
N LEU A 330 17.97 -11.31 -10.52
CA LEU A 330 16.57 -11.43 -10.95
C LEU A 330 16.29 -12.75 -11.67
N ILE A 331 17.08 -13.10 -12.70
CA ILE A 331 16.76 -14.24 -13.57
C ILE A 331 16.84 -15.57 -12.83
N PRO A 332 17.92 -15.88 -12.07
CA PRO A 332 17.97 -17.13 -11.32
C PRO A 332 16.83 -17.25 -10.31
N GLN A 333 16.53 -16.17 -9.57
CA GLN A 333 15.46 -16.17 -8.58
C GLN A 333 14.10 -16.44 -9.22
N LEU A 334 13.72 -15.68 -10.25
CA LEU A 334 12.43 -15.83 -10.93
C LEU A 334 12.30 -17.20 -11.62
N SER A 335 13.38 -17.70 -12.24
CA SER A 335 13.38 -19.03 -12.88
C SER A 335 13.19 -20.15 -11.86
N ASP A 336 13.80 -20.02 -10.66
CA ASP A 336 13.63 -21.01 -9.59
C ASP A 336 12.24 -20.98 -8.96
N MET A 337 11.52 -19.86 -9.04
CA MET A 337 10.15 -19.71 -8.55
C MET A 337 9.10 -20.33 -9.50
N LEU A 338 9.48 -20.63 -10.74
CA LEU A 338 8.65 -21.41 -11.66
C LEU A 338 8.57 -22.89 -11.24
N VAL A 339 9.57 -23.39 -10.53
CA VAL A 339 9.74 -24.82 -10.24
C VAL A 339 9.32 -25.13 -8.81
N THR A 340 8.47 -26.15 -8.66
CA THR A 340 8.06 -26.67 -7.34
C THR A 340 9.25 -27.35 -6.67
N LYS A 341 9.64 -26.91 -5.46
CA LYS A 341 10.72 -27.52 -4.68
C LYS A 341 10.15 -28.51 -3.65
N PRO A 342 10.86 -29.60 -3.29
CA PRO A 342 10.36 -30.65 -2.39
C PRO A 342 9.87 -30.17 -1.01
N PHE A 343 10.33 -29.00 -0.55
CA PHE A 343 9.98 -28.41 0.75
C PHE A 343 9.34 -27.03 0.66
N LEU A 344 9.16 -26.51 -0.56
CA LEU A 344 8.52 -25.22 -0.81
C LEU A 344 7.69 -25.37 -2.10
N PRO A 345 6.42 -25.77 -1.99
CA PRO A 345 5.59 -25.92 -3.17
C PRO A 345 5.42 -24.54 -3.84
N ALA A 346 5.79 -24.43 -5.12
CA ALA A 346 5.50 -23.24 -5.89
C ALA A 346 3.99 -23.16 -6.08
N THR A 347 3.37 -22.08 -5.62
CA THR A 347 1.94 -21.86 -5.87
C THR A 347 1.73 -21.39 -7.31
N PRO A 348 0.60 -21.75 -7.94
CA PRO A 348 0.23 -21.25 -9.27
C PRO A 348 0.37 -19.74 -9.42
N ARG A 349 -0.01 -18.98 -8.38
CA ARG A 349 0.12 -17.52 -8.35
C ARG A 349 1.57 -17.07 -8.47
N LEU A 350 2.47 -17.62 -7.68
CA LEU A 350 3.91 -17.34 -7.76
C LEU A 350 4.50 -17.68 -9.14
N GLN A 351 4.08 -18.79 -9.75
CA GLN A 351 4.53 -19.17 -11.10
C GLN A 351 4.09 -18.14 -12.15
N VAL A 352 2.82 -17.72 -12.12
CA VAL A 352 2.28 -16.69 -13.02
C VAL A 352 3.02 -15.36 -12.84
N LEU A 353 3.13 -14.88 -11.59
CA LEU A 353 3.84 -13.64 -11.28
C LEU A 353 5.30 -13.67 -11.74
N SER A 354 5.99 -14.80 -11.52
CA SER A 354 7.40 -14.95 -11.92
C SER A 354 7.55 -14.96 -13.44
N ALA A 355 6.67 -15.65 -14.15
CA ALA A 355 6.72 -15.72 -15.61
C ALA A 355 6.36 -14.38 -16.26
N ASP A 356 5.33 -13.68 -15.79
CA ASP A 356 5.01 -12.34 -16.28
C ASP A 356 6.15 -11.35 -16.01
N CYS A 357 6.77 -11.42 -14.83
CA CYS A 357 7.94 -10.60 -14.53
C CYS A 357 9.14 -10.94 -15.44
N LEU A 358 9.35 -12.21 -15.79
CA LEU A 358 10.37 -12.62 -16.76
C LEU A 358 10.06 -12.07 -18.16
N CYS A 359 8.80 -12.06 -18.61
CA CYS A 359 8.41 -11.41 -19.86
C CYS A 359 8.80 -9.92 -19.86
N VAL A 360 8.56 -9.22 -18.75
CA VAL A 360 8.92 -7.80 -18.60
C VAL A 360 10.43 -7.60 -18.65
N ILE A 361 11.21 -8.47 -18.01
CA ILE A 361 12.68 -8.43 -18.13
C ILE A 361 13.12 -8.69 -19.58
N ILE A 362 12.49 -9.62 -20.28
CA ILE A 362 12.80 -9.96 -21.66
C ILE A 362 12.55 -8.76 -22.59
N SER A 363 11.45 -8.03 -22.37
CA SER A 363 11.11 -6.85 -23.16
C SER A 363 12.01 -5.64 -22.88
N GLU A 364 12.44 -5.44 -21.62
CA GLU A 364 13.26 -4.29 -21.23
C GLU A 364 14.77 -4.50 -21.44
N CYS A 365 15.24 -5.76 -21.42
CA CYS A 365 16.66 -6.09 -21.60
C CYS A 365 17.00 -6.99 -22.82
N PRO A 366 16.38 -6.86 -24.02
CA PRO A 366 16.57 -7.81 -25.13
C PRO A 366 18.03 -8.14 -25.47
N PRO A 367 18.96 -7.17 -25.56
CA PRO A 367 20.36 -7.45 -25.92
C PRO A 367 21.09 -8.40 -24.95
N ARG A 368 20.61 -8.49 -23.70
CA ARG A 368 21.23 -9.30 -22.64
C ARG A 368 20.55 -10.65 -22.45
N ILE A 369 19.34 -10.85 -22.97
CA ILE A 369 18.57 -12.09 -22.78
C ILE A 369 19.25 -13.28 -23.46
N SER A 370 19.95 -13.06 -24.57
CA SER A 370 20.70 -14.12 -25.25
C SER A 370 21.58 -14.92 -24.29
N PHE A 371 22.29 -14.27 -23.35
CA PHE A 371 23.11 -14.96 -22.36
C PHE A 371 22.29 -15.82 -21.37
N TRP A 372 21.11 -15.32 -20.97
CA TRP A 372 20.26 -15.92 -19.95
C TRP A 372 19.24 -16.92 -20.48
N ARG A 373 19.10 -17.02 -21.81
CA ARG A 373 18.05 -17.81 -22.49
C ARG A 373 17.91 -19.25 -21.98
N LEU A 374 19.04 -19.92 -21.73
CA LEU A 374 19.05 -21.31 -21.27
C LEU A 374 18.55 -21.45 -19.83
N ARG A 375 18.84 -20.46 -18.98
CA ARG A 375 18.39 -20.46 -17.58
C ARG A 375 16.88 -20.27 -17.49
N ILE A 376 16.34 -19.37 -18.29
CA ILE A 376 14.89 -19.13 -18.37
C ILE A 376 14.20 -20.37 -18.96
N LEU A 377 14.76 -20.94 -20.04
CA LEU A 377 14.23 -22.15 -20.67
C LEU A 377 14.22 -23.36 -19.73
N ASP A 378 15.28 -23.56 -18.92
CA ASP A 378 15.34 -24.66 -17.94
C ASP A 378 14.23 -24.55 -16.89
N GLY A 379 14.01 -23.36 -16.31
CA GLY A 379 12.93 -23.12 -15.36
C GLY A 379 11.54 -23.31 -15.97
N LEU A 380 11.34 -22.77 -17.17
CA LEU A 380 10.10 -22.90 -17.96
C LEU A 380 9.79 -24.37 -18.28
N ALA A 381 10.76 -25.12 -18.81
CA ALA A 381 10.56 -26.51 -19.22
C ALA A 381 10.24 -27.42 -18.01
N ARG A 382 10.92 -27.21 -16.88
CA ARG A 382 10.64 -27.96 -15.63
C ARG A 382 9.25 -27.64 -15.09
N CYS A 383 8.87 -26.37 -15.06
CA CYS A 383 7.52 -25.95 -14.68
C CYS A 383 6.47 -26.64 -15.57
N TRP A 384 6.69 -26.62 -16.89
CA TRP A 384 5.79 -27.25 -17.86
C TRP A 384 5.62 -28.75 -17.64
N VAL A 385 6.72 -29.49 -17.46
CA VAL A 385 6.68 -30.92 -17.17
C VAL A 385 5.89 -31.18 -15.88
N GLN A 386 6.16 -30.43 -14.82
CA GLN A 386 5.43 -30.54 -13.55
C GLN A 386 3.92 -30.27 -13.72
N LEU A 387 3.54 -29.31 -14.56
CA LEU A 387 2.12 -28.99 -14.83
C LEU A 387 1.38 -30.08 -15.60
N LYS A 388 2.09 -30.83 -16.46
CA LYS A 388 1.52 -31.91 -17.27
C LYS A 388 1.52 -33.26 -16.55
N GLU A 389 2.55 -33.52 -15.74
CA GLU A 389 2.64 -34.72 -14.89
C GLU A 389 1.77 -34.60 -13.63
N GLY A 390 1.64 -33.40 -13.07
CA GLY A 390 0.67 -33.10 -12.02
C GLY A 390 -0.76 -33.22 -12.58
N ASN A 391 -1.62 -33.97 -11.89
CA ASN A 391 -2.99 -34.30 -12.31
C ASN A 391 -3.67 -33.18 -13.13
N ALA A 392 -3.76 -33.37 -14.47
CA ALA A 392 -4.20 -32.39 -15.46
C ALA A 392 -5.62 -31.80 -15.28
N LYS A 393 -6.37 -32.24 -14.25
CA LYS A 393 -7.70 -31.72 -13.89
C LYS A 393 -7.65 -30.59 -12.84
N ALA A 394 -6.48 -30.29 -12.27
CA ALA A 394 -6.31 -29.26 -11.23
C ALA A 394 -5.30 -28.16 -11.58
N SER A 395 -4.61 -28.26 -12.72
CA SER A 395 -3.69 -27.22 -13.20
C SER A 395 -4.51 -26.02 -13.70
N PRO A 396 -4.39 -24.82 -13.11
CA PRO A 396 -5.22 -23.70 -13.51
C PRO A 396 -4.79 -23.19 -14.89
N ASP A 397 -5.75 -23.08 -15.82
CA ASP A 397 -5.53 -22.72 -17.23
C ASP A 397 -4.63 -21.48 -17.41
N ILE A 398 -4.75 -20.53 -16.49
CA ILE A 398 -3.94 -19.30 -16.47
C ILE A 398 -2.43 -19.57 -16.43
N VAL A 399 -1.96 -20.62 -15.73
CA VAL A 399 -0.52 -20.93 -15.66
C VAL A 399 -0.02 -21.43 -17.00
N VAL A 400 -0.83 -22.26 -17.68
CA VAL A 400 -0.51 -22.80 -19.00
C VAL A 400 -0.36 -21.67 -20.02
N GLU A 401 -1.33 -20.77 -20.06
CA GLU A 401 -1.32 -19.59 -20.95
C GLU A 401 -0.10 -18.70 -20.67
N THR A 402 0.21 -18.42 -19.40
CA THR A 402 1.38 -17.60 -19.04
C THR A 402 2.70 -18.28 -19.42
N MET A 403 2.84 -19.61 -19.26
CA MET A 403 4.06 -20.32 -19.68
C MET A 403 4.24 -20.28 -21.20
N GLN A 404 3.17 -20.46 -21.98
CA GLN A 404 3.22 -20.34 -23.45
C GLN A 404 3.62 -18.93 -23.89
N LYS A 405 3.05 -17.90 -23.27
CA LYS A 405 3.42 -16.49 -23.49
C LYS A 405 4.90 -16.25 -23.20
N LEU A 406 5.41 -16.76 -22.08
CA LEU A 406 6.83 -16.67 -21.74
C LEU A 406 7.72 -17.38 -22.78
N ALA A 407 7.32 -18.56 -23.24
CA ALA A 407 8.03 -19.28 -24.29
C ALA A 407 8.12 -18.45 -25.58
N GLN A 408 7.00 -17.88 -26.03
CA GLN A 408 6.93 -17.05 -27.24
C GLN A 408 7.84 -15.83 -27.14
N GLU A 409 7.76 -15.07 -26.04
CA GLU A 409 8.60 -13.88 -25.84
C GLU A 409 10.10 -14.24 -25.74
N LEU A 410 10.42 -15.35 -25.06
CA LEU A 410 11.81 -15.83 -24.97
C LEU A 410 12.39 -16.17 -26.34
N VAL A 411 11.63 -16.87 -27.19
CA VAL A 411 12.09 -17.27 -28.52
C VAL A 411 12.20 -16.06 -29.46
N LYS A 412 11.26 -15.12 -29.37
CA LYS A 412 11.33 -13.86 -30.11
C LYS A 412 12.58 -13.05 -29.75
N SER A 413 12.94 -12.99 -28.47
CA SER A 413 14.12 -12.27 -27.99
C SER A 413 15.43 -13.02 -28.22
N ALA A 414 15.40 -14.37 -28.24
CA ALA A 414 16.56 -15.22 -28.48
C ALA A 414 16.28 -16.28 -29.58
N PRO A 415 16.30 -15.89 -30.88
CA PRO A 415 15.98 -16.81 -31.99
C PRO A 415 16.89 -18.03 -32.09
N SER A 416 18.11 -17.96 -31.54
CA SER A 416 19.06 -19.09 -31.49
C SER A 416 18.50 -20.34 -30.81
N LEU A 417 17.48 -20.19 -29.95
CA LEU A 417 16.78 -21.33 -29.34
C LEU A 417 16.10 -22.25 -30.36
N LYS A 418 15.63 -21.70 -31.49
CA LYS A 418 14.99 -22.49 -32.56
C LYS A 418 15.97 -23.42 -33.28
N GLU A 419 17.25 -23.09 -33.27
CA GLU A 419 18.26 -23.84 -34.03
C GLU A 419 18.70 -25.13 -33.33
N LYS A 420 18.74 -25.14 -31.99
CA LYS A 420 19.35 -26.23 -31.23
C LYS A 420 18.48 -26.72 -30.07
N GLU A 421 18.08 -25.83 -29.18
CA GLU A 421 17.48 -26.22 -27.91
C GLU A 421 16.02 -26.69 -28.04
N ILE A 422 15.18 -25.97 -28.80
CA ILE A 422 13.78 -26.36 -29.02
C ILE A 422 13.70 -27.70 -29.77
N PRO A 423 14.42 -27.92 -30.90
CA PRO A 423 14.44 -29.22 -31.55
C PRO A 423 14.87 -30.36 -30.61
N ARG A 424 15.88 -30.13 -29.75
CA ARG A 424 16.32 -31.14 -28.76
C ARG A 424 15.25 -31.48 -27.73
N LEU A 425 14.41 -30.54 -27.34
CA LEU A 425 13.27 -30.80 -26.45
C LEU A 425 12.16 -31.56 -27.19
N MET A 426 11.85 -31.18 -28.43
CA MET A 426 10.88 -31.87 -29.28
C MET A 426 11.27 -33.32 -29.57
N ASP A 427 12.56 -33.57 -29.84
CA ASP A 427 13.09 -34.92 -30.09
C ASP A 427 12.98 -35.83 -28.86
N LYS A 428 12.94 -35.25 -27.65
CA LYS A 428 12.82 -36.01 -26.41
C LYS A 428 11.39 -36.41 -26.11
N ASP A 429 10.45 -35.47 -26.22
CA ASP A 429 9.03 -35.74 -26.05
C ASP A 429 8.17 -34.71 -26.81
N PRO A 430 7.74 -35.04 -28.04
CA PRO A 430 6.97 -34.11 -28.87
C PRO A 430 5.55 -33.89 -28.33
N ALA A 431 4.97 -34.89 -27.64
CA ALA A 431 3.64 -34.76 -27.06
C ALA A 431 3.65 -33.82 -25.84
N MET A 432 4.72 -33.86 -25.05
CA MET A 432 4.91 -32.97 -23.90
C MET A 432 5.13 -31.53 -24.33
N PHE A 433 6.14 -31.28 -25.16
CA PHE A 433 6.62 -29.92 -25.42
C PHE A 433 5.95 -29.24 -26.61
N GLY A 434 5.31 -29.98 -27.53
CA GLY A 434 4.68 -29.38 -28.72
C GLY A 434 3.64 -28.31 -28.38
N SER A 435 2.85 -28.54 -27.32
CA SER A 435 1.86 -27.56 -26.85
C SER A 435 2.46 -26.36 -26.08
N LEU A 436 3.73 -26.42 -25.65
CA LEU A 436 4.40 -25.28 -24.99
C LEU A 436 4.84 -24.23 -26.00
N PHE A 437 5.43 -24.67 -27.11
CA PHE A 437 5.98 -23.77 -28.12
C PHE A 437 4.98 -23.47 -29.25
N GLY A 438 3.98 -24.32 -29.48
CA GLY A 438 3.03 -24.13 -30.58
C GLY A 438 3.75 -24.08 -31.94
N ASP A 439 3.37 -23.13 -32.79
CA ASP A 439 3.96 -22.91 -34.13
C ASP A 439 5.26 -22.06 -34.11
N VAL A 440 5.85 -21.83 -32.93
CA VAL A 440 7.02 -20.95 -32.76
C VAL A 440 8.29 -21.52 -33.37
#